data_AF-A0A947TLQ6-F1
#
_entry.id   AF-A0A947TLQ6-F1
#
_cell.length_a   1.000
_cell.length_b   1.000
_cell.length_c   1.000
_cell.angle_alpha   90.00
_cell.angle_beta   90.00
_cell.angle_gamma   90.00
#
_symmetry.space_group_name_H-M   'P 1'
#
loop_
_entity.id
_entity.type
_entity.pdbx_description
1 polymer ?
#
loop_
_entity_poly.entity_id
_entity_poly.type
_entity_poly.pdbx_seq_one_letter_code
_entity_poly.pdbx_strand_id
1 'polypeptide(L)'
;MAKITEKHGKIDEKKRKNAIADFVKGLSAEHKMLIVLKSQLYGGKWEPMYQDLKNRLEGKPYIFKLANRINDDIERIEQMRQFEQQYSASLADYVDSVE
;
A
#
# COMPACT_ATOMS: atom_id res chain seq x y z
N MET A 1 14.68 -9.19 38.29
CA MET A 1 14.62 -7.89 37.57
C MET A 1 14.29 -8.12 36.10
N ALA A 2 13.02 -8.35 35.74
CA ALA A 2 12.63 -8.78 34.39
C ALA A 2 11.24 -8.26 33.96
N LYS A 3 10.98 -6.96 34.08
CA LYS A 3 9.68 -6.36 33.66
C LYS A 3 9.80 -5.14 32.74
N ILE A 4 11.02 -4.71 32.40
CA ILE A 4 11.26 -3.43 31.69
C ILE A 4 11.32 -3.66 30.17
N THR A 5 11.81 -4.81 29.72
CA THR A 5 11.98 -5.13 28.28
C THR A 5 10.67 -5.41 27.55
N GLU A 6 9.66 -6.00 28.21
CA GLU A 6 8.37 -6.32 27.56
C GLU A 6 7.46 -5.11 27.32
N LYS A 7 7.57 -4.07 28.16
CA LYS A 7 6.70 -2.88 28.04
C LYS A 7 7.07 -2.02 26.83
N HIS A 8 8.35 -1.90 26.49
CA HIS A 8 8.80 -1.04 25.39
C HIS A 8 8.37 -1.60 24.02
N GLY A 9 8.55 -2.91 23.78
CA GLY A 9 8.12 -3.55 22.53
C GLY A 9 6.60 -3.53 22.31
N LYS A 10 5.80 -3.62 23.38
CA LYS A 10 4.33 -3.55 23.28
C LYS A 10 3.81 -2.15 22.95
N ILE A 11 4.50 -1.10 23.40
CA ILE A 11 4.14 0.29 23.10
C ILE A 11 4.45 0.61 21.64
N ASP A 12 5.61 0.20 21.14
CA ASP A 12 6.02 0.37 19.74
C ASP A 12 5.10 -0.38 18.77
N GLU A 13 4.73 -1.63 19.08
CA GLU A 13 3.79 -2.38 18.25
C GLU A 13 2.41 -1.71 18.21
N LYS A 14 1.90 -1.27 19.37
CA LYS A 14 0.60 -0.58 19.45
C LYS A 14 0.62 0.72 18.64
N LYS A 15 1.71 1.49 18.74
CA LYS A 15 1.89 2.73 17.97
C LYS A 15 1.95 2.47 16.47
N ARG A 16 2.66 1.43 16.03
CA ARG A 16 2.69 0.98 14.63
C ARG A 16 1.29 0.61 14.13
N LYS A 17 0.58 -0.25 14.86
CA LYS A 17 -0.78 -0.68 14.49
C LYS A 17 -1.74 0.50 14.37
N ASN A 18 -1.69 1.45 15.31
CA ASN A 18 -2.50 2.67 15.25
C ASN A 18 -2.15 3.52 14.02
N ALA A 19 -0.87 3.74 13.73
CA ALA A 19 -0.44 4.51 12.56
C ALA A 19 -0.91 3.88 11.24
N ILE A 20 -0.82 2.55 11.11
CA ILE A 20 -1.34 1.82 9.94
C ILE A 20 -2.86 2.00 9.85
N ALA A 21 -3.59 1.83 10.95
CA ALA A 21 -5.05 1.98 10.95
C ALA A 21 -5.50 3.39 10.59
N ASP A 22 -4.84 4.44 11.10
CA ASP A 22 -5.11 5.83 10.74
C ASP A 22 -4.80 6.10 9.26
N PHE A 23 -3.68 5.58 8.74
CA PHE A 23 -3.35 5.71 7.33
C PHE A 23 -4.39 5.04 6.44
N VAL A 24 -4.77 3.80 6.74
CA VAL A 24 -5.77 3.02 5.98
C VAL A 24 -7.14 3.71 6.00
N LYS A 25 -7.54 4.34 7.11
CA LYS A 25 -8.77 5.13 7.20
C LYS A 25 -8.75 6.37 6.31
N GLY A 26 -7.58 6.97 6.09
CA GLY A 26 -7.39 8.12 5.21
C GLY A 26 -7.35 7.77 3.72
N LEU A 27 -7.27 6.49 3.36
CA LEU A 27 -7.19 6.05 1.97
C LEU A 27 -8.51 6.26 1.23
N SER A 28 -8.44 6.91 0.07
CA SER A 28 -9.57 7.01 -0.86
C SER A 28 -9.91 5.66 -1.49
N ALA A 29 -11.06 5.59 -2.17
CA ALA A 29 -11.46 4.39 -2.91
C ALA A 29 -10.42 3.99 -3.97
N GLU A 30 -9.82 4.96 -4.67
CA GLU A 30 -8.76 4.73 -5.65
C GLU A 30 -7.52 4.09 -5.02
N HIS A 31 -7.10 4.56 -3.84
CA HIS A 31 -5.97 3.94 -3.11
C HIS A 31 -6.27 2.49 -2.74
N LYS A 32 -7.47 2.24 -2.18
CA LYS A 32 -7.90 0.88 -1.81
C LYS A 32 -7.97 -0.03 -3.02
N MET A 33 -8.48 0.47 -4.15
CA MET A 33 -8.50 -0.26 -5.42
C MET A 33 -7.10 -0.65 -5.87
N LEU A 34 -6.12 0.26 -5.80
CA LEU A 34 -4.73 -0.05 -6.14
C LEU A 34 -4.14 -1.14 -5.25
N ILE A 35 -4.43 -1.12 -3.94
CA ILE A 35 -4.00 -2.16 -2.98
C ILE A 35 -4.60 -3.52 -3.33
N VAL A 36 -5.90 -3.57 -3.64
CA VAL A 36 -6.58 -4.82 -4.02
C VAL A 36 -6.02 -5.36 -5.34
N LEU A 37 -5.84 -4.50 -6.35
CA LEU A 37 -5.24 -4.89 -7.63
C LEU A 37 -3.81 -5.40 -7.47
N LYS A 38 -3.00 -4.76 -6.61
CA LYS A 38 -1.65 -5.23 -6.25
C LYS A 38 -1.70 -6.68 -5.77
N SER A 39 -2.61 -6.99 -4.86
CA SER A 39 -2.75 -8.33 -4.30
C SER A 39 -3.19 -9.36 -5.35
N GLN A 40 -4.20 -9.02 -6.15
CA GLN A 40 -4.82 -9.95 -7.10
C GLN A 40 -4.01 -10.18 -8.38
N LEU A 41 -3.41 -9.14 -8.96
CA LEU A 41 -2.78 -9.20 -10.29
C LEU A 41 -1.26 -9.24 -10.24
N TYR A 42 -0.67 -8.67 -9.19
CA TYR A 42 0.76 -8.41 -9.10
C TYR A 42 1.46 -9.18 -7.97
N GLY A 43 0.79 -10.18 -7.40
CA GLY A 43 1.34 -11.04 -6.35
C GLY A 43 1.75 -10.28 -5.09
N GLY A 44 1.05 -9.18 -4.77
CA GLY A 44 1.31 -8.35 -3.60
C GLY A 44 2.48 -7.38 -3.74
N LYS A 45 3.08 -7.23 -4.93
CA LYS A 45 4.25 -6.37 -5.16
C LYS A 45 3.89 -5.09 -5.91
N TRP A 46 4.36 -3.94 -5.42
CA TRP A 46 4.16 -2.64 -6.08
C TRP A 46 4.99 -2.47 -7.35
N GLU A 47 6.22 -2.99 -7.38
CA GLU A 47 7.16 -2.79 -8.49
C GLU A 47 6.59 -3.19 -9.88
N PRO A 48 6.02 -4.39 -10.07
CA PRO A 48 5.46 -4.75 -11.37
C PRO A 48 4.23 -3.90 -11.74
N MET A 49 3.42 -3.48 -10.77
CA MET A 49 2.28 -2.59 -11.01
C MET A 49 2.73 -1.18 -11.43
N TYR A 50 3.73 -0.63 -10.75
CA TYR A 50 4.35 0.64 -11.08
C TYR A 50 4.94 0.63 -12.50
N GLN A 51 5.64 -0.46 -12.85
CA GLN A 51 6.21 -0.63 -14.19
C GLN A 51 5.11 -0.72 -15.27
N ASP A 52 3.98 -1.36 -14.98
CA ASP A 52 2.83 -1.43 -15.89
C ASP A 52 2.24 -0.04 -16.19
N LEU A 53 2.06 0.79 -15.15
CA LEU A 53 1.60 2.16 -15.29
C LEU A 53 2.57 3.02 -16.10
N LYS A 54 3.89 2.85 -15.86
CA LYS A 54 4.92 3.54 -16.63
C LYS A 54 4.95 3.12 -18.10
N ASN A 55 4.82 1.82 -18.36
CA ASN A 55 4.70 1.29 -19.73
C ASN A 55 3.51 1.91 -20.46
N ARG A 56 2.38 2.07 -19.77
CA ARG A 56 1.19 2.69 -20.33
C ARG A 56 1.40 4.16 -20.69
N LEU A 57 2.15 4.93 -19.90
CA LEU A 57 2.54 6.31 -20.26
C LEU A 57 3.39 6.35 -21.53
N GLU A 58 4.25 5.36 -21.72
CA GLU A 58 5.12 5.24 -22.90
C GLU A 58 4.42 4.62 -24.12
N GLY A 59 3.14 4.27 -24.03
CA GLY A 59 2.41 3.58 -25.11
C GLY A 59 2.84 2.13 -25.33
N LYS A 60 3.54 1.52 -24.38
CA LYS A 60 3.95 0.11 -24.40
C LYS A 60 2.78 -0.80 -23.96
N PRO A 61 2.79 -2.10 -24.32
CA PRO A 61 1.80 -3.05 -23.83
C PRO A 61 1.78 -3.11 -22.30
N TYR A 62 0.57 -3.18 -21.74
CA TYR A 62 0.28 -3.16 -20.30
C TYR A 62 -0.82 -4.18 -19.96
N ILE A 63 -0.89 -4.59 -18.69
CA ILE A 63 -1.72 -5.69 -18.19
C ILE A 63 -3.14 -5.22 -17.85
N PHE A 64 -3.31 -4.01 -17.30
CA PHE A 64 -4.61 -3.55 -16.82
C PHE A 64 -4.90 -2.05 -17.06
N LYS A 65 -6.17 -1.72 -17.35
CA LYS A 65 -6.59 -0.34 -17.64
C LYS A 65 -7.30 0.30 -16.45
N LEU A 66 -6.53 1.03 -15.62
CA LEU A 66 -7.09 2.01 -14.69
C LEU A 66 -7.69 3.21 -15.45
N ALA A 67 -8.60 3.97 -14.83
CA ALA A 67 -9.20 5.17 -15.42
C ALA A 67 -8.12 6.21 -15.85
N ASN A 68 -8.50 7.31 -16.49
CA ASN A 68 -7.61 8.28 -17.16
C ASN A 68 -6.64 9.09 -16.24
N ARG A 69 -6.14 8.51 -15.13
CA ARG A 69 -5.38 9.18 -14.06
C ARG A 69 -4.08 8.44 -13.70
N ILE A 70 -3.31 8.04 -14.71
CA ILE A 70 -2.10 7.21 -14.53
C ILE A 70 -1.07 7.90 -13.63
N ASN A 71 -0.84 9.20 -13.80
CA ASN A 71 0.11 9.95 -12.98
C ASN A 71 -0.32 9.99 -11.51
N ASP A 72 -1.60 10.26 -11.24
CA ASP A 72 -2.11 10.23 -9.87
C ASP A 72 -1.94 8.84 -9.25
N ASP A 73 -2.22 7.77 -10.00
CA ASP A 73 -2.07 6.39 -9.49
C ASP A 73 -0.61 6.04 -9.21
N ILE A 74 0.34 6.56 -10.00
CA ILE A 74 1.77 6.45 -9.73
C ILE A 74 2.12 7.12 -8.40
N GLU A 75 1.69 8.36 -8.18
CA GLU A 75 1.95 9.09 -6.93
C GLU A 75 1.35 8.37 -5.72
N ARG A 76 0.12 7.84 -5.85
CA ARG A 76 -0.53 7.04 -4.79
C ARG A 76 0.29 5.79 -4.45
N ILE A 77 0.76 5.06 -5.47
CA ILE A 77 1.59 3.86 -5.27
C ILE A 77 2.88 4.20 -4.56
N GLU A 78 3.55 5.31 -4.92
CA GLU A 78 4.77 5.74 -4.24
C GLU A 78 4.52 6.04 -2.76
N GLN A 79 3.47 6.80 -2.43
CA GLN A 79 3.10 7.09 -1.05
C GLN A 79 2.82 5.81 -0.24
N MET A 80 2.03 4.90 -0.80
CA MET A 80 1.70 3.63 -0.15
C MET A 80 2.92 2.72 0.00
N ARG A 81 3.80 2.64 -1.01
CA ARG A 81 5.05 1.87 -0.96
C ARG A 81 5.99 2.38 0.12
N GLN A 82 6.18 3.71 0.20
CA GLN A 82 7.01 4.33 1.23
C GLN A 82 6.46 4.03 2.63
N PHE A 83 5.14 4.11 2.80
CA PHE A 83 4.48 3.77 4.05
C PHE A 83 4.67 2.30 4.44
N GLU A 84 4.46 1.36 3.51
CA GLU A 84 4.69 -0.08 3.74
C GLU A 84 6.14 -0.36 4.15
N GLN A 85 7.12 0.31 3.53
CA GLN A 85 8.54 0.19 3.88
C GLN A 85 8.84 0.76 5.28
N GLN A 86 8.33 1.96 5.58
CA GLN A 86 8.56 2.63 6.86
C GLN A 86 8.02 1.83 8.05
N TYR A 87 6.86 1.19 7.89
CA TYR A 87 6.23 0.41 8.97
C TYR A 87 6.44 -1.09 8.84
N SER A 88 7.14 -1.55 7.81
CA SER A 88 7.35 -2.98 7.50
C SER A 88 6.04 -3.78 7.57
N ALA A 89 5.01 -3.26 6.93
CA ALA A 89 3.66 -3.81 6.93
C ALA A 89 3.10 -3.81 5.51
N SER A 90 2.23 -4.76 5.15
CA SER A 90 1.47 -4.63 3.92
C SER A 90 0.11 -4.01 4.20
N LEU A 91 -0.26 -2.99 3.43
CA LEU A 91 -1.58 -2.38 3.48
C LEU A 91 -2.67 -3.34 2.99
N ALA A 92 -2.31 -4.34 2.18
CA ALA A 92 -3.23 -5.39 1.72
C ALA A 92 -3.81 -6.22 2.87
N ASP A 93 -3.08 -6.37 4.00
CA ASP A 93 -3.59 -7.06 5.19
C ASP A 93 -4.67 -6.27 5.94
N TYR A 94 -4.84 -4.98 5.62
CA TYR A 94 -5.77 -4.07 6.31
C TYR A 94 -6.88 -3.56 5.39
N VAL A 95 -6.87 -3.93 4.11
CA VAL A 95 -7.86 -3.55 3.11
C VAL A 95 -8.41 -4.83 2.48
N ASP A 96 -9.58 -5.27 2.95
CA ASP A 96 -10.21 -6.53 2.51
C ASP A 96 -11.01 -6.36 1.21
N SER A 97 -11.62 -5.18 0.99
CA SER A 97 -12.40 -4.88 -0.22
C SER A 97 -12.58 -3.37 -0.45
N VAL A 98 -12.83 -3.00 -1.71
CA VAL A 98 -13.35 -1.68 -2.08
C VAL A 98 -14.87 -1.76 -1.94
N GLU A 99 -15.42 -1.22 -0.84
CA GLU A 99 -16.87 -0.96 -0.71
C GLU A 99 -17.25 0.34 -1.43
#